data_AF-A0A081P4K9-F1
#
_entry.id   AF-A0A081P4K9-F1
#
_cell.length_a   1.000
_cell.length_b   1.000
_cell.length_c   1.000
_cell.angle_alpha   90.00
_cell.angle_beta   90.00
_cell.angle_gamma   90.00
#
_symmetry.space_group_name_H-M   'P 1'
#
loop_
_entity.id
_entity.type
_entity.pdbx_description
1 polymer ?
#
loop_
_entity_poly.entity_id
_entity_poly.type
_entity_poly.pdbx_seq_one_letter_code
_entity_poly.pdbx_strand_id
1 'polypeptide(L)'
;MQQVFLYLHVLGAILMGFYLMLPFLAMRVEALQSGTAQFGFLNVLFAANRAGQLALVIAFLSGGYLVSKAHYSVLWMVLAVVLFLAIGALTGILGSKIRKALQDPSGGNIKAHIGSIKSLSVINGIIFFLVVTLMKFPF
;
A
#
# COMPACT_ATOMS: atom_id res chain seq x y z
N MET A 1 26.04 9.19 3.39
CA MET A 1 25.11 8.09 3.76
C MET A 1 23.73 8.59 4.18
N GLN A 2 23.60 9.48 5.17
CA GLN A 2 22.29 9.97 5.64
C GLN A 2 21.40 10.57 4.54
N GLN A 3 21.96 11.41 3.66
CA GLN A 3 21.22 11.99 2.53
C GLN A 3 20.67 10.95 1.55
N VAL A 4 21.39 9.84 1.34
CA VAL A 4 20.95 8.73 0.48
C VAL A 4 19.75 8.03 1.10
N PHE A 5 19.81 7.71 2.39
CA PHE A 5 18.68 7.10 3.10
C PHE A 5 17.47 8.03 3.17
N LEU A 6 17.69 9.34 3.37
CA LEU A 6 16.61 10.33 3.33
C LEU A 6 15.94 10.35 1.94
N TYR A 7 16.74 10.39 0.87
CA TYR A 7 16.23 10.34 -0.50
C TYR A 7 15.42 9.06 -0.76
N LEU A 8 15.95 7.89 -0.38
CA LEU A 8 15.25 6.61 -0.52
C LEU A 8 13.95 6.56 0.30
N HIS A 9 13.95 7.13 1.50
CA HIS A 9 12.76 7.18 2.34
C HIS A 9 11.66 8.05 1.71
N VAL A 10 12.03 9.23 1.21
CA VAL A 10 11.09 10.13 0.52
C VAL A 10 10.58 9.51 -0.78
N LEU A 11 11.47 8.90 -1.58
CA LEU A 11 11.07 8.20 -2.80
C LEU A 11 10.10 7.04 -2.51
N GLY A 12 10.39 6.25 -1.47
CA GLY A 12 9.51 5.19 -1.00
C GLY A 12 8.14 5.72 -0.57
N ALA A 13 8.11 6.82 0.18
CA ALA A 13 6.87 7.48 0.58
C ALA A 13 6.05 8.00 -0.61
N ILE A 14 6.69 8.59 -1.63
CA ILE A 14 6.03 9.05 -2.86
C ILE A 14 5.39 7.87 -3.61
N LEU A 15 6.14 6.77 -3.80
CA LEU A 15 5.62 5.57 -4.47
C LEU A 15 4.47 4.93 -3.69
N MET A 16 4.55 4.92 -2.36
CA MET A 16 3.47 4.48 -1.49
C MET A 16 2.24 5.41 -1.51
N GLY A 17 2.38 6.64 -2.04
CA GLY A 17 1.27 7.56 -2.34
C GLY A 17 0.11 6.90 -3.08
N PHE A 18 0.39 5.89 -3.89
CA PHE A 18 -0.60 5.04 -4.54
C PHE A 18 -1.66 4.49 -3.56
N TYR A 19 -1.28 4.13 -2.33
CA TYR A 19 -2.22 3.57 -1.34
C TYR A 19 -3.30 4.56 -0.90
N LEU A 20 -3.06 5.88 -1.00
CA LEU A 20 -4.11 6.89 -0.78
C LEU A 20 -5.14 6.91 -1.92
N MET A 21 -4.69 6.61 -3.15
CA MET A 21 -5.53 6.61 -4.34
C MET A 21 -6.24 5.27 -4.55
N LEU A 22 -5.68 4.19 -4.00
CA LEU A 22 -6.15 2.82 -4.18
C LEU A 22 -7.62 2.58 -3.84
N PRO A 23 -8.24 3.18 -2.79
CA PRO A 23 -9.67 3.04 -2.54
C PRO A 23 -10.51 3.50 -3.74
N PHE A 24 -10.16 4.64 -4.32
CA PHE A 24 -10.87 5.24 -5.45
C PHE A 24 -10.69 4.41 -6.72
N LEU A 25 -9.46 3.92 -6.95
CA LEU A 25 -9.18 3.05 -8.08
C LEU A 25 -9.91 1.71 -7.95
N ALA A 26 -9.91 1.08 -6.78
CA ALA A 26 -10.61 -0.17 -6.54
C ALA A 26 -12.13 -0.07 -6.77
N MET A 27 -12.74 1.07 -6.42
CA MET A 27 -14.16 1.33 -6.71
C MET A 27 -14.45 1.42 -8.21
N ARG A 28 -13.49 1.85 -9.04
CA ARG A 28 -13.68 1.95 -10.49
C ARG A 28 -13.68 0.60 -11.20
N VAL A 29 -13.19 -0.47 -10.58
CA VAL A 29 -13.21 -1.81 -11.17
C VAL A 29 -14.66 -2.23 -11.49
N GLU A 30 -15.60 -2.08 -10.55
CA GLU A 30 -17.00 -2.48 -10.79
C GLU A 30 -17.73 -1.60 -11.80
N ALA A 31 -17.28 -0.36 -12.00
CA ALA A 31 -17.85 0.55 -12.99
C ALA A 31 -17.52 0.15 -14.44
N LEU A 32 -16.57 -0.76 -14.65
CA LEU A 32 -16.22 -1.26 -15.97
C LEU A 32 -17.25 -2.31 -16.42
N GLN A 33 -17.77 -2.12 -17.64
CA GLN A 33 -18.91 -2.88 -18.16
C GLN A 33 -18.56 -4.32 -18.59
N SER A 34 -17.30 -4.60 -18.94
CA SER A 34 -16.86 -5.93 -19.37
C SER A 34 -15.91 -6.58 -18.36
N GLY A 35 -16.04 -7.89 -18.16
CA GLY A 35 -15.14 -8.66 -17.30
C GLY A 35 -13.68 -8.62 -17.78
N THR A 36 -13.46 -8.52 -19.09
CA THR A 36 -12.12 -8.34 -19.68
C THR A 36 -11.52 -6.98 -19.36
N ALA A 37 -12.30 -5.90 -19.35
CA ALA A 37 -11.83 -4.58 -18.91
C ALA A 37 -11.50 -4.57 -17.41
N GLN A 38 -12.34 -5.22 -16.59
CA GLN A 38 -12.08 -5.40 -15.16
C GLN A 38 -10.78 -6.17 -14.91
N PHE A 39 -10.54 -7.23 -15.68
CA PHE A 39 -9.31 -8.03 -15.61
C PHE A 39 -8.07 -7.21 -15.95
N GLY A 40 -8.10 -6.46 -17.06
CA GLY A 40 -7.00 -5.59 -17.46
C GLY A 40 -6.67 -4.54 -16.40
N PHE A 41 -7.69 -3.88 -15.85
CA PHE A 41 -7.49 -2.87 -14.82
C PHE A 41 -7.01 -3.45 -13.49
N LEU A 42 -7.50 -4.62 -13.07
CA LEU A 42 -6.99 -5.31 -11.89
C LEU A 42 -5.54 -5.78 -12.03
N ASN A 43 -5.08 -6.15 -13.24
CA ASN A 43 -3.66 -6.43 -13.46
C ASN A 43 -2.78 -5.20 -13.20
N VAL A 44 -3.23 -4.02 -13.63
CA VAL A 44 -2.53 -2.76 -13.33
C VAL A 44 -2.49 -2.51 -11.83
N LEU A 45 -3.61 -2.69 -11.11
CA LEU A 45 -3.65 -2.54 -9.66
C LEU A 45 -2.78 -3.59 -8.94
N PHE A 46 -2.68 -4.80 -9.48
CA PHE A 46 -1.79 -5.84 -8.95
C PHE A 46 -0.31 -5.43 -9.06
N ALA A 47 0.10 -4.97 -10.24
CA ALA A 47 1.46 -4.49 -10.49
C ALA A 47 1.79 -3.27 -9.63
N ALA A 48 0.87 -2.31 -9.54
CA ALA A 48 1.03 -1.13 -8.68
C ALA A 48 1.13 -1.51 -7.20
N ASN A 49 0.33 -2.47 -6.72
CA ASN A 49 0.45 -2.97 -5.35
C ASN A 49 1.81 -3.64 -5.08
N ARG A 50 2.36 -4.38 -6.05
CA ARG A 50 3.71 -4.95 -5.95
C ARG A 50 4.78 -3.87 -5.89
N ALA A 51 4.69 -2.84 -6.72
CA ALA A 51 5.59 -1.69 -6.66
C ALA A 51 5.49 -0.95 -5.31
N GLY A 52 4.27 -0.74 -4.81
CA GLY A 52 4.03 -0.16 -3.48
C GLY A 52 4.62 -0.97 -2.34
N GLN A 53 4.60 -2.30 -2.43
CA GLN A 53 5.24 -3.18 -1.43
C GLN A 53 6.76 -3.10 -1.45
N LEU A 54 7.37 -3.01 -2.64
CA LEU A 54 8.82 -2.78 -2.74
C LEU A 54 9.19 -1.41 -2.16
N ALA A 55 8.39 -0.38 -2.46
CA ALA A 55 8.55 0.94 -1.88
C ALA A 55 8.40 0.93 -0.34
N LEU A 56 7.48 0.14 0.20
CA LEU A 56 7.30 -0.07 1.64
C LEU A 56 8.55 -0.66 2.29
N VAL A 57 9.16 -1.68 1.68
CA VAL A 57 10.40 -2.26 2.19
C VAL A 57 11.52 -1.21 2.19
N ILE A 58 11.66 -0.46 1.10
CA ILE A 58 12.67 0.62 0.99
C ILE A 58 12.43 1.69 2.07
N ALA A 59 11.19 2.15 2.23
CA ALA A 59 10.81 3.17 3.21
C ALA A 59 11.03 2.67 4.65
N PHE A 60 10.71 1.40 4.94
CA PHE A 60 10.89 0.82 6.26
C PHE A 60 12.37 0.69 6.65
N LEU A 61 13.22 0.17 5.75
CA LEU A 61 14.65 0.03 6.01
C LEU A 61 15.35 1.38 6.12
N SER A 62 15.01 2.33 5.24
CA SER A 62 15.57 3.68 5.29
C SER A 62 15.08 4.46 6.50
N GLY A 63 13.81 4.33 6.88
CA GLY A 63 13.25 4.91 8.10
C GLY A 63 13.92 4.36 9.35
N GLY A 64 14.13 3.04 9.42
CA GLY A 64 14.84 2.40 10.52
C GLY A 64 16.27 2.93 10.69
N TYR A 65 17.00 3.13 9.58
CA TYR A 65 18.31 3.80 9.63
C TYR A 65 18.20 5.23 10.16
N LEU A 66 17.26 6.04 9.65
CA LEU A 66 17.11 7.45 10.04
C LEU A 66 16.73 7.61 11.52
N VAL A 67 15.84 6.76 12.03
CA VAL A 67 15.44 6.73 13.45
C VAL A 67 16.63 6.37 14.34
N SER A 68 17.54 5.50 13.90
CA SER A 68 18.77 5.19 14.67
C SER A 68 19.73 6.38 14.85
N LYS A 69 19.52 7.48 14.10
CA LYS A 69 20.35 8.68 14.11
C LYS A 69 19.65 9.90 14.72
N ALA A 70 18.42 9.73 15.22
CA ALA A 70 17.61 10.81 15.77
C ALA A 70 17.06 10.39 17.14
N HIS A 71 16.61 11.36 17.93
CA HIS A 71 15.97 11.13 19.22
C HIS A 71 14.45 11.29 19.07
N TYR A 72 13.75 10.16 18.97
CA TYR A 72 12.28 10.10 18.96
C TYR A 72 11.77 9.39 20.21
N SER A 73 10.53 9.67 20.62
CA SER A 73 9.93 8.94 21.74
C SER A 73 9.75 7.45 21.38
N VAL A 74 9.91 6.58 22.38
CA VAL A 74 9.72 5.14 22.23
C VAL A 74 8.30 4.83 21.74
N LEU A 75 7.31 5.55 22.25
CA LEU A 75 5.92 5.39 21.84
C LEU A 75 5.73 5.68 20.35
N TRP A 76 6.27 6.80 19.86
CA TRP A 76 6.19 7.16 18.44
C TRP A 76 6.86 6.09 17.55
N MET A 77 8.05 5.61 17.94
CA MET A 77 8.77 4.58 17.19
C MET A 77 7.97 3.28 17.11
N VAL A 78 7.37 2.82 18.21
CA VAL A 78 6.55 1.62 18.25
C VAL A 78 5.32 1.78 17.35
N LEU A 79 4.61 2.90 17.43
CA LEU A 79 3.45 3.18 16.59
C LEU A 79 3.81 3.19 15.10
N ALA A 80 4.93 3.82 14.74
CA ALA A 80 5.42 3.84 13.37
C ALA A 80 5.68 2.42 12.85
N VAL A 81 6.40 1.58 13.60
CA VAL A 81 6.70 0.21 13.21
C VAL A 81 5.42 -0.61 13.05
N VAL A 82 4.49 -0.54 14.01
CA VAL A 82 3.22 -1.28 13.95
C VAL A 82 2.40 -0.90 12.72
N LEU A 83 2.31 0.40 12.40
CA LEU A 83 1.57 0.85 11.21
C LEU A 83 2.22 0.38 9.90
N PHE A 84 3.56 0.42 9.80
CA PHE A 84 4.26 -0.12 8.63
C PHE A 84 4.03 -1.62 8.43
N LEU A 85 4.09 -2.40 9.52
CA LEU A 85 3.81 -3.83 9.48
C LEU A 85 2.36 -4.12 9.11
N ALA A 86 1.42 -3.31 9.61
CA ALA A 86 0.01 -3.42 9.25
C ALA A 86 -0.21 -3.20 7.74
N ILE A 87 0.41 -2.18 7.13
CA ILE A 87 0.38 -1.97 5.67
C ILE A 87 0.99 -3.19 4.96
N GLY A 88 2.14 -3.70 5.42
CA GLY A 88 2.77 -4.88 4.83
C GLY A 88 1.85 -6.09 4.79
N ALA A 89 1.19 -6.39 5.91
CA ALA A 89 0.24 -7.49 6.02
C ALA A 89 -0.99 -7.28 5.12
N LEU A 90 -1.62 -6.11 5.19
CA LEU A 90 -2.86 -5.80 4.48
C LEU A 90 -2.66 -5.74 2.96
N THR A 91 -1.57 -5.14 2.50
CA THR A 91 -1.21 -5.12 1.07
C THR A 91 -0.87 -6.52 0.57
N GLY A 92 -0.30 -7.38 1.43
CA GLY A 92 -0.05 -8.80 1.16
C GLY A 92 -1.34 -9.58 0.93
N ILE A 93 -2.30 -9.42 1.83
CA ILE A 93 -3.65 -10.01 1.71
C ILE A 93 -4.36 -9.47 0.47
N LEU A 94 -4.30 -8.15 0.24
CA LEU A 94 -4.87 -7.50 -0.94
C LEU A 94 -4.32 -8.09 -2.24
N GLY A 95 -2.99 -8.20 -2.35
CA GLY A 95 -2.33 -8.82 -3.51
C GLY A 95 -2.78 -10.27 -3.73
N SER A 96 -2.97 -11.03 -2.65
CA SER A 96 -3.51 -12.40 -2.73
C SER A 96 -4.94 -12.44 -3.28
N LYS A 97 -5.81 -11.53 -2.84
CA LYS A 97 -7.19 -11.42 -3.34
C LYS A 97 -7.24 -10.98 -4.81
N ILE A 98 -6.42 -10.01 -5.20
CA ILE A 98 -6.32 -9.59 -6.61
C ILE A 98 -5.83 -10.75 -7.47
N ARG A 99 -4.78 -11.47 -7.05
CA ARG A 99 -4.28 -12.64 -7.78
C ARG A 99 -5.34 -13.72 -7.96
N LYS A 100 -6.17 -13.99 -6.95
CA LYS A 100 -7.30 -14.94 -7.07
C LYS A 100 -8.36 -14.44 -8.04
N ALA A 101 -8.69 -13.15 -8.01
CA ALA A 101 -9.61 -12.53 -8.97
C ALA A 101 -9.13 -12.65 -10.43
N LEU A 102 -7.80 -12.62 -10.63
CA LEU A 102 -7.15 -12.73 -11.94
C LEU A 102 -6.93 -14.18 -12.42
N GLN A 103 -7.47 -15.20 -11.76
CA GLN A 103 -7.36 -16.59 -12.24
C GLN A 103 -8.22 -16.88 -13.47
N ASP A 104 -9.22 -16.03 -13.75
CA ASP A 104 -10.10 -16.14 -14.90
C ASP A 104 -9.99 -14.89 -15.78
N PRO A 105 -9.35 -14.98 -16.96
CA PRO A 105 -9.21 -13.87 -17.90
C PRO A 105 -10.53 -13.30 -18.43
N SER A 106 -11.62 -14.06 -18.37
CA SER A 106 -12.96 -13.57 -18.76
C SER A 106 -13.57 -12.62 -17.71
N GLY A 107 -12.99 -12.58 -16.51
CA GLY A 107 -13.44 -11.75 -15.38
C GLY A 107 -14.53 -12.37 -14.51
N GLY A 108 -14.90 -13.64 -14.73
CA GLY A 108 -15.94 -14.33 -13.94
C GLY A 108 -15.63 -14.39 -12.44
N ASN A 109 -14.35 -14.52 -12.08
CA ASN A 109 -13.90 -14.58 -10.68
C ASN A 109 -13.79 -13.21 -9.98
N ILE A 110 -13.94 -12.09 -10.70
CA ILE A 110 -13.73 -10.75 -10.12
C ILE A 110 -14.83 -10.39 -9.12
N LYS A 111 -16.08 -10.72 -9.43
CA LYS A 111 -17.24 -10.42 -8.56
C LYS A 111 -17.13 -11.07 -7.18
N ALA A 112 -16.50 -12.25 -7.08
CA ALA A 112 -16.32 -12.96 -5.81
C ALA A 112 -15.28 -12.31 -4.87
N HIS A 113 -14.41 -11.46 -5.40
CA HIS A 113 -13.27 -10.91 -4.65
C HIS A 113 -13.27 -9.38 -4.55
N ILE A 114 -14.03 -8.70 -5.40
CA ILE A 114 -14.01 -7.24 -5.49
C ILE A 114 -14.44 -6.54 -4.20
N GLY A 115 -15.39 -7.10 -3.44
CA GLY A 115 -15.78 -6.58 -2.14
C GLY A 115 -14.59 -6.52 -1.16
N SER A 116 -13.83 -7.62 -1.04
CA SER A 116 -12.63 -7.65 -0.20
C SER A 116 -11.54 -6.72 -0.71
N ILE A 117 -11.35 -6.63 -2.04
CA ILE A 117 -10.36 -5.72 -2.65
C ILE A 117 -10.68 -4.27 -2.30
N LYS A 118 -11.95 -3.85 -2.37
CA LYS A 118 -12.39 -2.50 -1.97
C LYS A 118 -12.13 -2.23 -0.50
N SER A 119 -12.58 -3.11 0.39
CA SER A 119 -12.41 -2.91 1.85
C SER A 119 -10.94 -2.84 2.25
N LEU A 120 -10.10 -3.74 1.73
CA LEU A 120 -8.65 -3.72 2.00
C LEU A 120 -7.97 -2.48 1.42
N SER A 121 -8.43 -1.99 0.27
CA SER A 121 -7.94 -0.73 -0.31
C SER A 121 -8.23 0.46 0.60
N VAL A 122 -9.47 0.57 1.12
CA VAL A 122 -9.88 1.63 2.07
C VAL A 122 -9.04 1.57 3.35
N ILE A 123 -8.91 0.39 3.96
CA ILE A 123 -8.15 0.22 5.20
C ILE A 123 -6.68 0.59 4.99
N ASN A 124 -6.06 0.14 3.90
CA ASN A 124 -4.69 0.52 3.56
C ASN A 124 -4.52 2.02 3.37
N GLY A 125 -5.47 2.68 2.68
CA GLY A 125 -5.44 4.13 2.50
C GLY A 125 -5.51 4.89 3.83
N ILE A 126 -6.38 4.46 4.75
CA ILE A 126 -6.48 5.05 6.09
C ILE A 126 -5.19 4.85 6.88
N ILE A 127 -4.65 3.63 6.92
CA ILE A 127 -3.43 3.35 7.68
C ILE A 127 -2.25 4.13 7.10
N PHE A 128 -2.13 4.20 5.77
CA PHE A 128 -1.07 4.98 5.15
C PHE A 128 -1.23 6.48 5.39
N PHE A 129 -2.45 7.00 5.41
CA PHE A 129 -2.72 8.37 5.86
C PHE A 129 -2.22 8.59 7.29
N LEU A 130 -2.52 7.68 8.22
CA LEU A 130 -2.04 7.75 9.60
C LEU A 130 -0.51 7.69 9.69
N VAL A 131 0.15 6.88 8.86
CA VAL A 131 1.63 6.86 8.77
C VAL A 131 2.15 8.22 8.37
N VAL A 132 1.61 8.84 7.32
CA VAL A 132 2.05 10.17 6.87
C VAL A 132 1.84 11.23 7.95
N THR A 133 0.69 11.21 8.64
CA THR A 133 0.41 12.11 9.76
C THR A 133 1.41 11.92 10.90
N LEU A 134 1.64 10.67 11.31
CA LEU A 134 2.57 10.33 12.39
C LEU A 134 4.01 10.76 12.04
N MET A 135 4.43 10.58 10.79
CA MET A 135 5.75 10.99 10.29
C MET A 135 5.90 12.51 10.23
N LYS A 136 4.84 13.24 9.90
CA LYS A 136 4.86 14.69 9.81
C LYS A 136 4.86 15.37 11.19
N PHE A 137 4.20 14.76 12.18
CA PHE A 137 4.02 15.30 13.53
C PHE A 137 4.56 14.33 14.60
N PRO A 138 5.90 14.16 14.71
CA PRO A 138 6.51 13.33 15.74
C PRO A 138 6.43 13.99 17.12
N PHE A 139 6.46 13.17 18.18
CA PHE A 139 6.44 13.58 19.59
C PHE A 139 7.37 12.72 20.43
#